data_AF-A0A6B2DJQ0-F1
#
_entry.id   AF-A0A6B2DJQ0-F1
#
_cell.length_a   1.000
_cell.length_b   1.000
_cell.length_c   1.000
_cell.angle_alpha   90.00
_cell.angle_beta   90.00
_cell.angle_gamma   90.00
#
_symmetry.space_group_name_H-M   'P 1'
#
loop_
_entity.id
_entity.type
_entity.pdbx_description
1 polymer ?
#
loop_
_entity_poly.entity_id
_entity_poly.type
_entity_poly.pdbx_seq_one_letter_code
_entity_poly.pdbx_strand_id
1 'polypeptide(L)'
;VVGAINAPAQTILAGPEPELSRTETALRAAGLTVRRVRSAQPFHSPVLDAAAAEFEQAVAEERLRPPRIPVTSAWTGRPLEAAEALRPSFWARQLAGPVRFWAAVSSLPADGEFTFAEAGPGNLLSMVARRHPSTQARRSVVVGLLPTEGKDAWPVWRAGLDKLDSENSPH
;
A
#
# COMPACT_ATOMS: atom_id res chain seq x y z
N VAL A 1 13.73 7.37 8.57
CA VAL A 1 13.83 6.16 7.70
C VAL A 1 12.87 6.28 6.52
N VAL A 2 13.00 5.42 5.52
CA VAL A 2 11.94 5.26 4.51
C VAL A 2 10.79 4.49 5.15
N GLY A 3 9.60 5.10 5.17
CA GLY A 3 8.37 4.46 5.64
C GLY A 3 7.53 3.89 4.51
N ALA A 4 7.57 4.49 3.32
CA ALA A 4 6.93 3.92 2.13
C ALA A 4 7.63 4.28 0.82
N ILE A 5 7.53 3.39 -0.16
CA ILE A 5 7.89 3.59 -1.57
C ILE A 5 6.65 3.26 -2.38
N ASN A 6 5.89 4.30 -2.71
CA ASN A 6 4.66 4.17 -3.48
C ASN A 6 4.97 4.17 -4.99
N ALA A 7 5.98 4.94 -5.42
CA ALA A 7 6.47 4.97 -6.80
C ALA A 7 7.95 5.41 -6.83
N PRO A 8 8.68 5.28 -7.96
CA PRO A 8 10.09 5.68 -8.05
C PRO A 8 10.33 7.15 -7.66
N ALA A 9 9.35 8.02 -7.94
CA ALA A 9 9.38 9.44 -7.58
C ALA A 9 8.42 9.80 -6.43
N GLN A 10 7.95 8.82 -5.65
CA GLN A 10 7.06 9.05 -4.51
C GLN A 10 7.45 8.16 -3.31
N THR A 11 8.25 8.75 -2.42
CA THR A 11 8.76 8.12 -1.20
C THR A 11 8.27 8.88 0.03
N ILE A 12 7.85 8.16 1.06
CA ILE A 12 7.48 8.71 2.36
C ILE A 12 8.59 8.43 3.35
N LEU A 13 9.04 9.48 4.03
CA LEU A 13 9.97 9.37 5.15
C LEU A 13 9.20 9.42 6.46
N ALA A 14 9.60 8.58 7.41
CA ALA A 14 9.03 8.49 8.74
C ALA A 14 10.14 8.54 9.80
N GLY A 15 9.87 9.22 10.91
CA GLY A 15 10.84 9.40 11.99
C GLY A 15 10.43 10.56 12.91
N PRO A 16 11.30 10.91 13.87
CA PRO A 16 11.02 12.00 14.79
C PRO A 16 11.10 13.36 14.10
N GLU A 17 10.34 14.33 14.63
CA GLU A 17 10.15 15.65 14.03
C GLU A 17 11.44 16.44 13.78
N PRO A 18 12.43 16.50 14.70
CA PRO A 18 13.66 17.24 14.47
C PRO A 18 14.45 16.71 13.25
N GLU A 19 14.55 15.39 13.11
CA GLU A 19 15.22 14.72 12.00
C GLU A 19 14.49 14.93 10.67
N LEU A 20 13.15 14.83 10.69
CA LEU A 20 12.32 15.08 9.51
C LEU A 20 12.42 16.54 9.05
N SER A 21 12.43 17.50 9.98
CA SER A 21 12.60 18.92 9.67
C SER A 21 13.95 19.22 9.01
N ARG A 22 15.04 18.64 9.52
CA ARG A 22 16.37 18.78 8.87
C ARG A 22 16.39 18.17 7.47
N THR A 23 15.78 16.99 7.32
CA THR A 23 15.70 16.27 6.05
C THR A 23 14.86 17.03 5.02
N GLU A 24 13.72 17.59 5.44
CA GLU A 24 12.87 18.42 4.59
C GLU A 24 13.65 19.62 4.03
N THR A 25 14.37 20.35 4.88
CA THR A 25 15.17 21.51 4.45
C THR A 25 16.21 21.11 3.41
N ALA A 26 16.93 20.01 3.64
CA ALA A 26 17.93 19.50 2.70
C ALA A 26 17.32 19.08 1.35
N LEU A 27 16.19 18.37 1.37
CA LEU A 27 15.51 17.93 0.15
C LEU A 27 14.96 19.13 -0.65
N ARG A 28 14.39 20.13 0.04
CA ARG A 28 13.92 21.37 -0.61
C ARG A 28 15.08 22.16 -1.22
N ALA A 29 16.22 22.26 -0.53
CA ALA A 29 17.42 22.90 -1.05
C ALA A 29 17.98 22.19 -2.30
N ALA A 30 17.78 20.87 -2.40
CA ALA A 30 18.09 20.07 -3.59
C ALA A 30 17.03 20.17 -4.71
N GLY A 31 16.02 21.03 -4.58
CA GLY A 31 14.98 21.24 -5.59
C GLY A 31 13.86 20.19 -5.61
N LEU A 32 13.81 19.31 -4.60
CA LEU A 32 12.78 18.27 -4.53
C LEU A 32 11.48 18.82 -3.91
N THR A 33 10.35 18.36 -4.44
CA THR A 33 9.03 18.67 -3.87
C THR A 33 8.81 17.84 -2.61
N VAL A 34 8.68 18.51 -1.47
CA VAL A 34 8.39 17.89 -0.17
C VAL A 34 7.01 18.32 0.31
N ARG A 35 6.24 17.38 0.85
CA ARG A 35 4.94 17.64 1.48
C ARG A 35 4.84 16.85 2.79
N ARG A 36 4.44 17.51 3.87
CA ARG A 36 4.14 16.85 5.14
C ARG A 36 2.90 15.98 5.01
N VAL A 37 2.97 14.76 5.54
CA VAL A 37 1.83 13.85 5.64
C VAL A 37 1.05 14.21 6.90
N ARG A 38 -0.28 14.29 6.81
CA ARG A 38 -1.16 14.49 7.97
C ARG A 38 -1.29 13.16 8.71
N SER A 39 -0.27 12.82 9.49
CA SER A 39 -0.28 11.69 10.42
C SER A 39 0.22 12.17 11.77
N ALA A 40 -0.48 11.79 12.83
CA ALA A 40 -0.02 12.05 14.20
C ALA A 40 1.07 11.06 14.65
N GLN A 41 1.29 9.97 13.89
CA GLN A 41 2.19 8.88 14.25
C GLN A 41 3.16 8.55 13.12
N PRO A 42 4.45 8.28 13.42
CA PRO A 42 5.46 7.92 12.43
C PRO A 42 5.37 6.41 12.09
N PHE A 43 4.26 6.00 11.47
CA PHE A 43 4.09 4.63 11.00
C PHE A 43 5.22 4.17 10.08
N HIS A 44 5.47 2.86 10.05
CA HIS A 44 6.53 2.25 9.23
C HIS A 44 7.92 2.78 9.59
N SER A 45 8.16 2.96 10.90
CA SER A 45 9.46 3.36 11.43
C SER A 45 9.80 2.61 12.73
N PRO A 46 11.09 2.55 13.11
CA PRO A 46 11.54 1.94 14.37
C PRO A 46 10.89 2.53 15.64
N VAL A 47 10.27 3.72 15.56
CA VAL A 47 9.50 4.28 16.68
C VAL A 47 8.39 3.33 17.13
N LEU A 48 7.88 2.48 16.22
CA LEU A 48 6.85 1.50 16.52
C LEU A 48 7.40 0.12 16.91
N ASP A 49 8.71 -0.05 17.13
CA ASP A 49 9.27 -1.37 17.48
C ASP A 49 8.68 -1.93 18.79
N ALA A 50 8.46 -1.08 19.80
CA ALA A 50 7.81 -1.50 21.06
C ALA A 50 6.35 -1.90 20.85
N ALA A 51 5.58 -1.07 20.13
CA ALA A 51 4.19 -1.36 19.78
C ALA A 51 4.06 -2.63 18.90
N ALA A 52 5.03 -2.87 18.02
CA ALA A 52 5.09 -4.09 17.21
C ALA A 52 5.32 -5.33 18.09
N ALA A 53 6.18 -5.26 19.11
CA ALA A 53 6.38 -6.37 20.04
C ALA A 53 5.12 -6.71 20.84
N GLU A 54 4.39 -5.70 21.30
CA GLU A 54 3.09 -5.89 21.97
C GLU A 54 2.04 -6.48 21.01
N PHE A 55 1.98 -5.96 19.78
CA PHE A 55 1.06 -6.44 18.75
C PHE A 55 1.37 -7.89 18.34
N GLU A 56 2.65 -8.30 18.34
CA GLU A 56 3.03 -9.69 18.08
C GLU A 56 2.40 -10.65 19.08
N GLN A 57 2.34 -10.27 20.36
CA GLN A 57 1.69 -11.10 21.39
C GLN A 57 0.20 -11.26 21.09
N ALA A 58 -0.49 -10.18 20.75
CA ALA A 58 -1.91 -10.23 20.39
C ALA A 58 -2.16 -11.11 19.14
N VAL A 59 -1.32 -11.00 18.11
CA VAL A 59 -1.44 -11.84 16.91
C VAL A 59 -1.11 -13.31 17.20
N ALA A 60 -0.24 -13.60 18.17
CA ALA A 60 0.10 -14.96 18.56
C ALA A 60 -1.06 -15.72 19.22
N GLU A 61 -2.04 -15.00 19.79
CA GLU A 61 -3.27 -15.58 20.34
C GLU A 61 -4.27 -15.98 19.25
N GLU A 62 -4.11 -15.45 18.03
CA GLU A 62 -5.00 -15.70 16.91
C GLU A 62 -4.67 -16.98 16.15
N ARG A 63 -5.71 -17.64 15.62
CA ARG A 63 -5.54 -18.81 14.76
C ARG A 63 -5.22 -18.40 13.31
N LEU A 64 -3.94 -18.23 13.02
CA LEU A 64 -3.44 -17.96 11.67
C LEU A 64 -3.65 -19.15 10.73
N ARG A 65 -3.95 -18.87 9.46
CA ARG A 65 -4.13 -19.88 8.41
C ARG A 65 -3.43 -19.44 7.13
N PRO A 66 -2.96 -20.38 6.29
CA PRO A 66 -2.44 -20.03 4.97
C PRO A 66 -3.50 -19.28 4.14
N PRO A 67 -3.11 -18.26 3.37
CA PRO A 67 -4.04 -17.52 2.53
C PRO A 67 -4.58 -18.43 1.43
N ARG A 68 -5.92 -18.45 1.27
CA ARG A 68 -6.59 -19.18 0.17
C ARG A 68 -6.61 -18.39 -1.13
N ILE A 69 -6.48 -17.07 -1.03
CA ILE A 69 -6.37 -16.13 -2.15
C ILE A 69 -4.93 -15.63 -2.14
N PRO A 70 -4.22 -15.62 -3.29
CA PRO A 70 -2.86 -15.09 -3.33
C PRO A 70 -2.77 -13.68 -2.75
N VAL A 71 -1.81 -13.48 -1.85
CA VAL A 71 -1.52 -12.17 -1.25
C VAL A 71 -0.14 -11.74 -1.69
N THR A 72 -0.02 -10.50 -2.16
CA THR A 72 1.29 -9.87 -2.35
C THR A 72 1.54 -8.95 -1.16
N SER A 73 2.63 -9.19 -0.43
CA SER A 73 2.95 -8.38 0.74
C SER A 73 3.53 -7.04 0.31
N ALA A 74 2.90 -5.95 0.75
CA ALA A 74 3.49 -4.63 0.61
C ALA A 74 4.68 -4.44 1.57
N TRP A 75 4.89 -5.29 2.57
CA TRP A 75 6.11 -5.23 3.38
C TRP A 75 7.28 -5.85 2.62
N THR A 76 7.19 -7.09 2.15
CA THR A 76 8.32 -7.73 1.45
C THR A 76 8.44 -7.31 -0.02
N GLY A 77 7.36 -6.81 -0.63
CA GLY A 77 7.30 -6.45 -2.04
C GLY A 77 7.21 -7.66 -2.98
N ARG A 78 6.80 -8.82 -2.47
CA ARG A 78 6.68 -10.08 -3.22
C ARG A 78 5.47 -10.89 -2.76
N PRO A 79 5.09 -11.98 -3.47
CA PRO A 79 4.09 -12.92 -3.00
C PRO A 79 4.38 -13.38 -1.57
N LEU A 80 3.34 -13.37 -0.74
CA LEU A 80 3.36 -13.83 0.64
C LEU A 80 3.40 -15.34 0.66
N GLU A 81 4.40 -15.91 1.32
CA GLU A 81 4.47 -17.35 1.50
C GLU A 81 3.55 -17.82 2.63
N ALA A 82 3.03 -19.05 2.53
CA ALA A 82 2.16 -19.62 3.56
C ALA A 82 2.86 -19.67 4.93
N ALA A 83 4.15 -20.03 4.97
CA ALA A 83 4.93 -20.05 6.20
C ALA A 83 5.08 -18.66 6.81
N GLU A 84 5.16 -17.60 6.01
CA GLU A 84 5.21 -16.22 6.49
C GLU A 84 3.86 -15.76 7.06
N ALA A 85 2.76 -16.10 6.38
CA ALA A 85 1.41 -15.78 6.83
C ALA A 85 1.07 -16.38 8.20
N LEU A 86 1.72 -17.50 8.56
CA LEU A 86 1.55 -18.20 9.82
C LEU A 86 2.44 -17.69 10.97
N ARG A 87 3.30 -16.68 10.73
CA ARG A 87 4.18 -16.12 11.75
C ARG A 87 3.61 -14.82 12.32
N PRO A 88 3.27 -14.74 13.61
CA PRO A 88 2.82 -13.49 14.24
C PRO A 88 3.79 -12.32 14.03
N SER A 89 5.09 -12.57 14.18
CA SER A 89 6.16 -11.58 13.93
C SER A 89 6.13 -11.00 12.52
N PHE A 90 5.66 -11.75 11.51
CA PHE A 90 5.55 -11.24 10.14
C PHE A 90 4.54 -10.09 10.05
N TRP A 91 3.39 -10.23 10.72
CA TRP A 91 2.34 -9.22 10.74
C TRP A 91 2.74 -8.02 11.62
N ALA A 92 3.28 -8.30 12.80
CA ALA A 92 3.75 -7.26 13.72
C ALA A 92 4.85 -6.39 13.12
N ARG A 93 5.79 -6.99 12.39
CA ARG A 93 6.87 -6.23 11.77
C ARG A 93 6.39 -5.22 10.73
N GLN A 94 5.19 -5.36 10.17
CA GLN A 94 4.66 -4.42 9.19
C GLN A 94 4.35 -3.04 9.78
N LEU A 95 4.12 -2.95 11.11
CA LEU A 95 3.92 -1.66 11.80
C LEU A 95 5.19 -0.78 11.69
N ALA A 96 6.36 -1.38 11.87
CA ALA A 96 7.65 -0.68 11.87
C ALA A 96 8.41 -0.79 10.53
N GLY A 97 8.06 -1.77 9.71
CA GLY A 97 8.68 -2.01 8.40
C GLY A 97 8.11 -1.12 7.30
N PRO A 98 8.89 -0.82 6.25
CA PRO A 98 8.45 0.06 5.17
C PRO A 98 7.41 -0.61 4.28
N VAL A 99 6.53 0.21 3.71
CA VAL A 99 5.58 -0.17 2.66
C VAL A 99 6.25 -0.05 1.29
N ARG A 100 6.32 -1.14 0.54
CA ARG A 100 6.93 -1.30 -0.79
C ARG A 100 5.85 -1.55 -1.84
N PHE A 101 4.85 -0.67 -1.91
CA PHE A 101 3.70 -0.83 -2.81
C PHE A 101 4.11 -0.97 -4.28
N TRP A 102 5.07 -0.16 -4.74
CA TRP A 102 5.55 -0.24 -6.12
C TRP A 102 6.14 -1.63 -6.45
N ALA A 103 6.96 -2.17 -5.54
CA ALA A 103 7.55 -3.49 -5.69
C ALA A 103 6.49 -4.59 -5.66
N ALA A 104 5.48 -4.47 -4.79
CA ALA A 104 4.36 -5.40 -4.75
C ALA A 104 3.63 -5.46 -6.11
N VAL A 105 3.29 -4.31 -6.71
CA VAL A 105 2.67 -4.27 -8.05
C VAL A 105 3.62 -4.83 -9.12
N SER A 106 4.92 -4.54 -9.04
CA SER A 106 5.94 -5.09 -9.94
C SER A 106 6.08 -6.61 -9.84
N SER A 107 5.80 -7.20 -8.68
CA SER A 107 5.94 -8.65 -8.45
C SER A 107 4.79 -9.48 -9.01
N LEU A 108 3.72 -8.83 -9.51
CA LEU A 108 2.62 -9.52 -10.14
C LEU A 108 3.09 -10.20 -11.44
N PRO A 109 2.65 -11.45 -11.69
CA PRO A 109 3.02 -12.23 -12.88
C PRO A 109 2.97 -11.44 -14.19
N ALA A 110 3.97 -11.63 -15.05
CA ALA A 110 4.11 -10.90 -16.31
C ALA A 110 2.88 -11.08 -17.22
N ASP A 111 2.41 -12.32 -17.28
CA ASP A 111 1.35 -12.90 -18.10
C ASP A 111 -0.05 -12.79 -17.49
N GLY A 112 -0.18 -12.32 -16.24
CA GLY A 112 -1.48 -12.19 -15.59
C GLY A 112 -2.28 -11.00 -16.11
N GLU A 113 -3.53 -11.22 -16.48
CA GLU A 113 -4.51 -10.16 -16.71
C GLU A 113 -5.09 -9.72 -15.35
N PHE A 114 -4.76 -8.50 -14.94
CA PHE A 114 -5.18 -7.97 -13.64
C PHE A 114 -6.13 -6.80 -13.80
N THR A 115 -7.18 -6.83 -12.98
CA THR A 115 -8.01 -5.67 -12.67
C THR A 115 -7.79 -5.28 -11.22
N PHE A 116 -7.49 -4.01 -10.99
CA PHE A 116 -7.23 -3.45 -9.68
C PHE A 116 -8.47 -2.74 -9.14
N ALA A 117 -8.93 -3.15 -7.97
CA ALA A 117 -9.98 -2.47 -7.24
C ALA A 117 -9.44 -2.01 -5.88
N GLU A 118 -9.44 -0.69 -5.64
CA GLU A 118 -9.07 -0.11 -4.35
C GLU A 118 -10.28 -0.15 -3.41
N ALA A 119 -10.21 -1.05 -2.43
CA ALA A 119 -11.18 -1.17 -1.35
C ALA A 119 -10.74 -0.28 -0.17
N GLY A 120 -11.14 0.98 -0.20
CA GLY A 120 -10.84 1.95 0.84
C GLY A 120 -11.26 3.36 0.43
N PRO A 121 -11.42 4.29 1.38
CA PRO A 121 -11.86 5.64 1.06
C PRO A 121 -10.83 6.39 0.21
N GLY A 122 -11.28 6.97 -0.89
CA GLY A 122 -10.43 7.73 -1.81
C GLY A 122 -9.90 6.89 -2.96
N ASN A 123 -8.77 7.32 -3.53
CA ASN A 123 -8.23 6.73 -4.76
C ASN A 123 -6.70 6.80 -4.85
N LEU A 124 -6.02 6.87 -3.71
CA LEU A 124 -4.57 7.13 -3.68
C LEU A 124 -3.79 5.99 -4.33
N LEU A 125 -4.09 4.75 -3.96
CA LEU A 125 -3.38 3.59 -4.51
C LEU A 125 -3.76 3.35 -5.97
N SER A 126 -5.01 3.62 -6.35
CA SER A 126 -5.48 3.59 -7.73
C SER A 126 -4.68 4.55 -8.60
N MET A 127 -4.45 5.80 -8.14
CA MET A 127 -3.66 6.77 -8.89
C MET A 127 -2.22 6.31 -9.10
N VAL A 128 -1.62 5.67 -8.09
CA VAL A 128 -0.26 5.14 -8.16
C VAL A 128 -0.21 3.92 -9.09
N ALA A 129 -1.13 2.97 -8.94
CA ALA A 129 -1.21 1.76 -9.75
C ALA A 129 -1.42 2.06 -11.24
N ARG A 130 -2.26 3.05 -11.59
CA ARG A 130 -2.48 3.51 -12.98
C ARG A 130 -1.20 3.95 -13.70
N ARG A 131 -0.22 4.47 -12.95
CA ARG A 131 1.05 4.95 -13.49
C ARG A 131 2.11 3.86 -13.54
N HIS A 132 1.83 2.67 -13.03
CA HIS A 132 2.77 1.57 -13.03
C HIS A 132 2.96 1.02 -14.45
N PRO A 133 4.21 0.85 -14.95
CA PRO A 133 4.46 0.38 -16.31
C PRO A 133 3.76 -0.94 -16.63
N SER A 134 3.73 -1.86 -15.67
CA SER A 134 3.08 -3.17 -15.84
C SER A 134 1.55 -3.06 -15.94
N THR A 135 0.93 -2.09 -15.26
CA THR A 135 -0.50 -1.81 -15.37
C THR A 135 -0.81 -1.20 -16.74
N GLN A 136 0.03 -0.29 -17.21
CA GLN A 136 -0.13 0.38 -18.51
C GLN A 136 0.08 -0.59 -19.67
N ALA A 137 1.14 -1.40 -19.63
CA ALA A 137 1.46 -2.38 -20.67
C ALA A 137 0.35 -3.40 -20.88
N ARG A 138 -0.34 -3.79 -19.79
CA ARG A 138 -1.47 -4.72 -19.82
C ARG A 138 -2.82 -4.08 -20.06
N ARG A 139 -2.89 -2.74 -20.10
CA ARG A 139 -4.15 -2.00 -20.12
C ARG A 139 -5.08 -2.40 -18.97
N SER A 140 -4.51 -2.73 -17.81
CA SER A 140 -5.25 -3.17 -16.65
C SER A 140 -6.29 -2.13 -16.22
N VAL A 141 -7.49 -2.60 -15.93
CA VAL A 141 -8.55 -1.78 -15.35
C VAL A 141 -8.16 -1.43 -13.92
N VAL A 142 -8.32 -0.16 -13.55
CA VAL A 142 -8.15 0.31 -12.17
C VAL A 142 -9.40 1.07 -11.76
N VAL A 143 -9.98 0.75 -10.61
CA VAL A 143 -11.18 1.37 -10.04
C VAL A 143 -10.99 1.63 -8.55
N GLY A 144 -11.53 2.75 -8.06
CA GLY A 144 -11.69 3.00 -6.63
C GLY A 144 -13.14 2.73 -6.24
N LEU A 145 -13.36 2.04 -5.12
CA LEU A 145 -14.70 1.56 -4.76
C LEU A 145 -15.42 2.46 -3.76
N LEU A 146 -14.71 3.34 -3.06
CA LEU A 146 -15.28 4.22 -2.04
C LEU A 146 -14.79 5.67 -2.20
N PRO A 147 -15.64 6.67 -1.94
CA PRO A 147 -15.22 8.07 -1.98
C PRO A 147 -14.30 8.41 -0.80
N THR A 148 -13.69 9.59 -0.85
CA THR A 148 -13.14 10.22 0.37
C THR A 148 -14.25 10.38 1.41
N GLU A 149 -13.90 10.31 2.70
CA GLU A 149 -14.83 10.40 3.84
C GLU A 149 -15.85 11.56 3.71
N GLY A 150 -17.07 11.30 4.20
CA GLY A 150 -18.15 12.29 4.25
C GLY A 150 -18.98 12.43 2.97
N LYS A 151 -18.79 11.54 1.98
CA LYS A 151 -19.57 11.53 0.73
C LYS A 151 -20.39 10.24 0.60
N ASP A 152 -21.49 10.31 -0.16
CA ASP A 152 -22.29 9.13 -0.50
C ASP A 152 -21.44 8.13 -1.30
N ALA A 153 -21.35 6.90 -0.79
CA ALA A 153 -20.55 5.84 -1.36
C ALA A 153 -21.23 5.18 -2.57
N TRP A 154 -22.56 5.22 -2.65
CA TRP A 154 -23.31 4.46 -3.63
C TRP A 154 -23.00 4.85 -5.09
N PRO A 155 -22.90 6.14 -5.47
CA PRO A 155 -22.54 6.53 -6.83
C PRO A 155 -21.14 6.08 -7.24
N VAL A 156 -20.16 6.14 -6.31
CA VAL A 156 -18.78 5.72 -6.58
C VAL A 156 -18.69 4.21 -6.73
N TRP A 157 -19.35 3.48 -5.84
CA TRP A 157 -19.45 2.03 -5.90
C TRP A 157 -20.06 1.57 -7.22
N ARG A 158 -21.21 2.14 -7.61
CA ARG A 158 -21.90 1.81 -8.87
C ARG A 158 -21.02 2.10 -10.09
N ALA A 159 -20.41 3.28 -10.17
CA ALA A 159 -19.51 3.62 -11.27
C ALA A 159 -18.27 2.69 -11.33
N GLY A 160 -17.80 2.22 -10.17
CA GLY A 160 -16.76 1.21 -10.08
C GLY A 160 -17.18 -0.11 -10.71
N LEU A 161 -18.38 -0.60 -10.38
CA LEU A 161 -18.95 -1.83 -10.94
C LEU A 161 -19.19 -1.72 -12.44
N ASP A 162 -19.83 -0.64 -12.91
CA ASP A 162 -20.13 -0.43 -14.32
C ASP A 162 -18.85 -0.51 -15.19
N LYS A 163 -17.74 0.00 -14.66
CA LYS A 163 -16.43 -0.05 -15.32
C LYS A 163 -15.79 -1.45 -15.31
N LEU A 164 -16.04 -2.25 -14.28
CA LEU A 164 -15.60 -3.65 -14.25
C LEU A 164 -16.39 -4.48 -15.27
N ASP A 165 -17.69 -4.22 -15.40
CA ASP A 165 -18.58 -4.94 -16.32
C ASP A 165 -18.34 -4.58 -17.79
N SER A 166 -18.04 -3.31 -18.09
CA SER A 166 -17.75 -2.88 -19.47
C SER A 166 -16.49 -3.52 -20.08
N GLU A 167 -15.54 -3.92 -19.23
CA GLU A 167 -14.25 -4.49 -19.67
C GLU A 167 -14.28 -6.02 -19.69
N ASN A 168 -15.21 -6.64 -18.95
CA ASN A 168 -15.46 -8.09 -19.00
C ASN A 168 -16.51 -8.49 -20.05
N SER A 169 -17.07 -7.53 -20.79
CA SER A 169 -18.00 -7.82 -21.88
C SER A 169 -17.23 -8.33 -23.10
N PRO A 170 -17.48 -9.56 -23.58
CA PRO A 170 -16.82 -10.06 -24.79
C PRO A 170 -17.24 -9.18 -25.99
N HIS A 171 -16.26 -8.64 -26.69
CA HIS A 171 -16.45 -8.11 -28.04
C HIS A 171 -16.67 -9.23 -29.05
#